data_AF-A0A7K0VGI6-F1
#
_entry.id   AF-A0A7K0VGI6-F1
#
_cell.length_a   1.000
_cell.length_b   1.000
_cell.length_c   1.000
_cell.angle_alpha   90.00
_cell.angle_beta   90.00
_cell.angle_gamma   90.00
#
_symmetry.space_group_name_H-M   'P 1'
#
loop_
_entity.id
_entity.type
_entity.pdbx_description
1 polymer ?
#
loop_
_entity_poly.entity_id
_entity_poly.type
_entity_poly.pdbx_seq_one_letter_code
_entity_poly.pdbx_strand_id
1 'polypeptide(L)'
;MADFAPPPPPPTAQASPSKTPWWKRKLWRLPVWSIVLILLAVIVVSANPKKSQITSAPDQTTANVEITADATTDPPATIAVTTAAPATNALPVTTVPPAASTAPTPKPAAKPAPPTTSAPPTSPAPPRATVSQANAAKAAQGYLKFSAFSCQGLIDQLIYEQYSAADAQYGANATGVCTDPAVSQANAAKAAQQYLKSSAFSCQELIDQLIYEQYSAADAQYGATSTGLC
;
A
#
# COMPACT_ATOMS: atom_id res chain seq x y z
N MET A 1 21.14 71.56 17.64
CA MET A 1 21.55 70.73 16.49
C MET A 1 21.03 69.33 16.77
N ALA A 2 20.02 68.88 16.03
CA ALA A 2 19.43 67.55 16.18
C ALA A 2 19.78 66.75 14.93
N ASP A 3 20.53 65.68 15.12
CA ASP A 3 21.06 64.85 14.04
C ASP A 3 19.95 63.90 13.55
N PHE A 4 19.45 64.15 12.34
CA PHE A 4 18.34 63.37 11.75
C PHE A 4 18.92 62.36 10.76
N ALA A 5 19.31 61.19 11.26
CA ALA A 5 19.75 60.09 10.42
C ALA A 5 18.63 59.66 9.45
N PRO A 6 18.91 59.47 8.15
CA PRO A 6 17.90 59.03 7.19
C PRO A 6 17.49 57.57 7.45
N PRO A 7 16.24 57.19 7.14
CA PRO A 7 15.76 55.82 7.32
C PRO A 7 16.49 54.84 6.40
N PRO A 8 16.65 53.57 6.82
CA PRO A 8 17.30 52.55 6.00
C PRO A 8 16.49 52.23 4.72
N PRO A 9 17.15 51.82 3.62
CA PRO A 9 16.46 51.44 2.40
C PRO A 9 15.63 50.16 2.59
N PRO A 10 14.55 49.96 1.79
CA PRO A 10 13.74 48.75 1.86
C PRO A 10 14.54 47.52 1.40
N PRO A 11 14.25 46.32 1.94
CA PRO A 11 14.94 45.09 1.56
C PRO A 11 14.70 44.74 0.09
N THR A 12 15.78 44.41 -0.61
CA THR A 12 15.77 44.04 -2.03
C THR A 12 14.89 42.80 -2.27
N ALA A 13 13.97 42.88 -3.22
CA ALA A 13 13.10 41.76 -3.57
C ALA A 13 13.92 40.56 -4.09
N GLN A 14 13.99 39.49 -3.29
CA GLN A 14 14.66 38.25 -3.70
C GLN A 14 13.84 37.53 -4.77
N ALA A 15 14.49 37.12 -5.85
CA ALA A 15 13.85 36.35 -6.92
C ALA A 15 13.46 34.94 -6.42
N SER A 16 12.20 34.56 -6.63
CA SER A 16 11.70 33.24 -6.23
C SER A 16 12.39 32.11 -7.01
N PRO A 17 12.73 30.97 -6.36
CA PRO A 17 13.28 29.82 -7.06
C PRO A 17 12.25 29.20 -8.03
N SER A 18 12.68 28.92 -9.26
CA SER A 18 11.82 28.34 -10.30
C SER A 18 11.40 26.91 -9.94
N LYS A 19 10.10 26.64 -10.03
CA LYS A 19 9.54 25.29 -9.82
C LYS A 19 10.03 24.37 -10.94
N THR A 20 10.96 23.47 -10.63
CA THR A 20 11.26 22.34 -11.53
C THR A 20 10.03 21.42 -11.60
N PRO A 21 9.63 20.95 -12.80
CA PRO A 21 8.37 20.24 -12.92
C PRO A 21 8.49 18.79 -12.43
N TRP A 22 7.58 18.46 -11.52
CA TRP A 22 7.53 17.27 -10.65
C TRP A 22 7.65 15.89 -11.36
N TRP A 23 7.36 15.80 -12.65
CA TRP A 23 7.28 14.53 -13.39
C TRP A 23 8.63 13.83 -13.68
N LYS A 24 9.79 14.49 -13.54
CA LYS A 24 11.10 13.88 -13.88
C LYS A 24 11.73 12.99 -12.80
N ARG A 25 10.96 12.53 -11.80
CA ARG A 25 11.46 11.63 -10.72
C ARG A 25 10.84 10.22 -10.73
N LYS A 26 9.96 9.90 -11.70
CA LYS A 26 9.12 8.69 -11.67
C LYS A 26 9.58 7.52 -12.56
N LEU A 27 10.88 7.41 -12.89
CA LEU A 27 11.40 6.36 -13.79
C LEU A 27 12.33 5.32 -13.11
N TRP A 28 12.47 5.34 -11.78
CA TRP A 28 13.35 4.42 -11.03
C TRP A 28 12.64 3.75 -9.83
N ARG A 29 11.34 3.45 -9.96
CA ARG A 29 10.52 2.73 -8.96
C ARG A 29 9.85 1.47 -9.54
N LEU A 30 10.62 0.67 -10.29
CA LEU A 30 10.17 -0.59 -10.91
C LEU A 30 10.94 -1.85 -10.45
N PRO A 31 11.14 -2.04 -9.13
CA PRO A 31 11.17 -3.41 -8.61
C PRO A 31 10.28 -3.66 -7.36
N VAL A 32 9.68 -2.62 -6.77
CA VAL A 32 8.97 -2.74 -5.47
C VAL A 32 7.62 -3.47 -5.58
N TRP A 33 6.88 -3.31 -6.69
CA TRP A 33 5.56 -3.94 -6.85
C TRP A 33 5.59 -5.47 -7.00
N SER A 34 6.74 -6.06 -7.34
CA SER A 34 6.83 -7.52 -7.53
C SER A 34 6.88 -8.31 -6.22
N ILE A 35 7.32 -7.69 -5.11
CA ILE A 35 7.53 -8.40 -3.83
C ILE A 35 6.19 -8.60 -3.09
N VAL A 36 5.26 -7.65 -3.19
CA VAL A 36 3.93 -7.74 -2.57
C VAL A 36 3.11 -8.92 -3.13
N LEU A 37 3.26 -9.23 -4.42
CA LEU A 37 2.60 -10.38 -5.05
C LEU A 37 3.16 -11.74 -4.62
N ILE A 38 4.42 -11.82 -4.17
CA ILE A 38 5.06 -13.09 -3.79
C ILE A 38 4.63 -13.53 -2.38
N LEU A 39 4.40 -12.59 -1.45
CA LEU A 39 3.98 -12.90 -0.08
C LEU A 39 2.52 -13.35 0.06
N LEU A 40 1.65 -13.04 -0.92
CA LEU A 40 0.23 -13.45 -0.91
C LEU A 40 -0.03 -14.88 -1.41
N ALA A 41 0.98 -15.58 -1.94
CA ALA A 41 0.79 -16.85 -2.67
C ALA A 41 1.06 -18.14 -1.85
N VAL A 42 1.56 -18.05 -0.60
CA VAL A 42 2.17 -19.20 0.10
C VAL A 42 1.20 -19.99 1.00
N ILE A 43 -0.02 -19.49 1.28
CA ILE A 43 -0.94 -20.12 2.26
C ILE A 43 -2.07 -20.94 1.60
N VAL A 44 -1.70 -21.96 0.80
CA VAL A 44 -2.55 -23.16 0.57
C VAL A 44 -1.68 -24.42 0.48
N VAL A 45 -1.18 -24.90 1.63
CA VAL A 45 -0.82 -26.31 1.81
C VAL A 45 -1.59 -26.83 3.01
N SER A 46 -2.71 -27.51 2.74
CA SER A 46 -3.55 -28.10 3.76
C SER A 46 -2.93 -29.40 4.27
N ALA A 47 -2.67 -29.48 5.58
CA ALA A 47 -2.10 -30.67 6.19
C ALA A 47 -3.11 -31.82 6.27
N ASN A 48 -2.66 -33.04 5.98
CA ASN A 48 -3.44 -34.26 6.12
C ASN A 48 -2.82 -35.17 7.20
N PRO A 49 -3.46 -35.38 8.37
CA PRO A 49 -2.80 -36.04 9.50
C PRO A 49 -2.84 -37.56 9.40
N LYS A 50 -1.68 -38.21 9.33
CA LYS A 50 -1.53 -39.63 9.68
C LYS A 50 -0.92 -39.78 11.07
N LYS A 51 -1.70 -40.32 12.00
CA LYS A 51 -1.17 -40.90 13.25
C LYS A 51 -0.38 -42.16 12.91
N SER A 52 0.86 -42.23 13.39
CA SER A 52 1.50 -43.48 13.81
C SER A 52 2.29 -43.20 15.07
N GLN A 53 1.94 -43.90 16.16
CA GLN A 53 2.76 -43.91 17.37
C GLN A 53 3.92 -44.88 17.15
N ILE A 54 5.14 -44.50 17.54
CA ILE A 54 6.16 -45.47 17.94
C ILE A 54 6.71 -45.02 19.30
N THR A 55 6.37 -45.80 20.31
CA THR A 55 6.94 -45.77 21.66
C THR A 55 8.44 -46.09 21.61
N SER A 56 9.27 -45.34 22.33
CA SER A 56 10.26 -45.86 23.31
C SER A 56 11.16 -44.77 23.87
N ALA A 57 11.24 -44.73 25.19
CA ALA A 57 12.35 -44.20 25.99
C ALA A 57 12.72 -45.32 27.00
N PRO A 58 13.81 -45.23 27.78
CA PRO A 58 14.86 -44.21 27.84
C PRO A 58 16.28 -44.81 27.62
N ASP A 59 17.35 -44.01 27.67
CA ASP A 59 18.30 -43.97 28.81
C ASP A 59 19.43 -42.93 28.55
N GLN A 60 20.26 -42.68 29.57
CA GLN A 60 21.26 -41.61 29.67
C GLN A 60 22.56 -41.91 28.90
N THR A 61 23.36 -40.87 28.63
CA THR A 61 24.78 -40.79 29.06
C THR A 61 25.42 -39.44 28.74
N THR A 62 26.15 -38.90 29.72
CA THR A 62 27.00 -37.71 29.63
C THR A 62 28.25 -37.96 28.79
N ALA A 63 28.57 -37.07 27.85
CA ALA A 63 29.94 -36.88 27.37
C ALA A 63 30.13 -35.47 26.77
N ASN A 64 30.93 -34.63 27.44
CA ASN A 64 31.51 -33.45 26.82
C ASN A 64 32.62 -33.90 25.86
N VAL A 65 32.65 -33.38 24.64
CA VAL A 65 33.87 -33.37 23.81
C VAL A 65 34.04 -31.98 23.23
N GLU A 66 35.05 -31.28 23.75
CA GLU A 66 35.62 -30.05 23.21
C GLU A 66 36.59 -30.43 22.07
N ILE A 67 36.39 -29.90 20.85
CA ILE A 67 37.44 -29.87 19.83
C ILE A 67 37.50 -28.49 19.18
N THR A 68 38.73 -27.99 19.15
CA THR A 68 39.19 -26.69 18.66
C THR A 68 39.06 -26.54 17.13
N ALA A 69 39.11 -25.29 16.67
CA ALA A 69 39.10 -24.88 15.27
C ALA A 69 40.15 -25.56 14.39
N ASP A 70 39.85 -25.66 13.09
CA ASP A 70 40.83 -25.36 12.04
C ASP A 70 40.13 -24.73 10.81
N ALA A 71 40.88 -23.99 10.01
CA ALA A 71 40.43 -23.30 8.81
C ALA A 71 41.29 -23.74 7.61
N THR A 72 40.69 -24.13 6.49
CA THR A 72 41.43 -24.25 5.22
C THR A 72 40.52 -23.94 4.01
N THR A 73 41.14 -23.19 3.10
CA THR A 73 40.69 -22.65 1.82
C THR A 73 40.50 -23.68 0.69
N ASP A 74 39.40 -23.52 -0.09
CA ASP A 74 39.30 -23.57 -1.58
C ASP A 74 39.86 -24.77 -2.41
N PRO A 75 39.55 -24.88 -3.72
CA PRO A 75 38.25 -24.96 -4.40
C PRO A 75 38.21 -26.37 -5.11
N PRO A 76 37.91 -26.57 -6.41
CA PRO A 76 36.92 -25.99 -7.34
C PRO A 76 35.96 -27.02 -7.98
N ALA A 77 34.82 -26.58 -8.53
CA ALA A 77 34.10 -27.33 -9.59
C ALA A 77 33.26 -26.42 -10.49
N THR A 78 33.75 -26.14 -11.70
CA THR A 78 32.93 -25.64 -12.80
C THR A 78 32.05 -26.78 -13.32
N ILE A 79 30.73 -26.59 -13.37
CA ILE A 79 29.85 -27.39 -14.24
C ILE A 79 29.08 -26.45 -15.16
N ALA A 80 29.17 -26.71 -16.45
CA ALA A 80 28.63 -25.87 -17.50
C ALA A 80 27.17 -26.23 -17.82
N VAL A 81 26.39 -25.20 -18.11
CA VAL A 81 25.27 -25.15 -19.08
C VAL A 81 24.35 -26.38 -19.16
N THR A 82 23.09 -26.20 -18.79
CA THR A 82 21.98 -26.76 -19.59
C THR A 82 20.85 -25.75 -19.68
N THR A 83 20.62 -25.28 -20.92
CA THR A 83 19.50 -24.41 -21.29
C THR A 83 18.20 -25.20 -21.26
N ALA A 84 17.21 -24.74 -20.50
CA ALA A 84 15.83 -25.22 -20.59
C ALA A 84 14.88 -24.01 -20.58
N ALA A 85 14.48 -23.56 -21.77
CA ALA A 85 13.44 -22.55 -21.91
C ALA A 85 12.06 -23.20 -21.69
N PRO A 86 11.18 -22.66 -20.82
CA PRO A 86 9.77 -23.02 -20.84
C PRO A 86 9.12 -22.40 -22.08
N ALA A 87 8.47 -23.25 -22.87
CA ALA A 87 7.89 -22.87 -24.16
C ALA A 87 6.77 -21.84 -24.06
N THR A 88 6.65 -21.05 -25.13
CA THR A 88 5.55 -20.14 -25.42
C THR A 88 4.22 -20.90 -25.51
N ASN A 89 3.45 -20.95 -24.41
CA ASN A 89 2.05 -21.36 -24.49
C ASN A 89 1.22 -20.21 -25.08
N ALA A 90 1.10 -20.22 -26.41
CA ALA A 90 0.22 -19.32 -27.14
C ALA A 90 -1.24 -19.56 -26.73
N LEU A 91 -1.88 -18.53 -26.18
CA LEU A 91 -3.33 -18.52 -25.97
C LEU A 91 -4.03 -18.55 -27.34
N PRO A 92 -5.09 -19.37 -27.54
CA PRO A 92 -5.83 -19.39 -28.79
C PRO A 92 -6.54 -18.04 -29.02
N VAL A 93 -6.23 -17.41 -30.15
CA VAL A 93 -6.85 -16.15 -30.58
C VAL A 93 -8.23 -16.46 -31.16
N THR A 94 -9.28 -16.26 -30.38
CA THR A 94 -10.67 -16.31 -30.91
C THR A 94 -10.97 -15.02 -31.66
N THR A 95 -10.69 -15.01 -32.95
CA THR A 95 -11.18 -13.99 -33.89
C THR A 95 -12.68 -14.15 -34.14
N VAL A 96 -13.46 -13.10 -33.87
CA VAL A 96 -14.84 -12.96 -34.39
C VAL A 96 -14.92 -11.62 -35.17
N PRO A 97 -15.59 -11.55 -36.34
CA PRO A 97 -15.36 -10.46 -37.31
C PRO A 97 -16.10 -9.15 -36.98
N PRO A 98 -15.71 -8.02 -37.61
CA PRO A 98 -16.44 -6.76 -37.49
C PRO A 98 -17.74 -6.81 -38.30
N ALA A 99 -18.87 -6.48 -37.67
CA ALA A 99 -20.17 -6.39 -38.33
C ALA A 99 -20.76 -4.98 -38.22
N ALA A 100 -20.76 -4.29 -39.36
CA ALA A 100 -21.63 -3.20 -39.80
C ALA A 100 -22.36 -2.32 -38.74
N SER A 101 -21.90 -1.06 -38.69
CA SER A 101 -22.74 0.15 -38.70
C SER A 101 -24.23 -0.07 -39.00
N THR A 102 -25.09 0.30 -38.05
CA THR A 102 -26.50 0.62 -38.30
C THR A 102 -26.72 2.12 -38.05
N ALA A 103 -27.36 2.78 -39.00
CA ALA A 103 -27.56 4.24 -38.98
C ALA A 103 -28.61 4.65 -37.92
N PRO A 104 -28.53 5.86 -37.35
CA PRO A 104 -29.53 6.37 -36.42
C PRO A 104 -30.84 6.70 -37.14
N THR A 105 -31.92 5.98 -36.80
CA THR A 105 -33.28 6.39 -37.16
C THR A 105 -33.75 7.54 -36.27
N PRO A 106 -34.35 8.61 -36.83
CA PRO A 106 -34.85 9.73 -36.04
C PRO A 106 -36.07 9.32 -35.22
N LYS A 107 -36.00 9.48 -33.89
CA LYS A 107 -37.12 9.25 -32.98
C LYS A 107 -38.20 10.32 -33.18
N PRO A 108 -39.49 9.95 -33.38
CA PRO A 108 -40.57 10.90 -33.56
C PRO A 108 -40.70 11.91 -32.40
N ALA A 109 -41.07 13.15 -32.76
CA ALA A 109 -41.17 14.27 -31.82
C ALA A 109 -42.16 14.01 -30.68
N ALA A 110 -41.73 14.25 -29.45
CA ALA A 110 -42.60 14.18 -28.28
C ALA A 110 -43.54 15.40 -28.23
N LYS A 111 -44.83 15.13 -28.06
CA LYS A 111 -45.88 16.12 -27.82
C LYS A 111 -45.57 16.92 -26.52
N PRO A 112 -45.80 18.25 -26.47
CA PRO A 112 -45.50 19.04 -25.28
C PRO A 112 -46.26 18.53 -24.03
N ALA A 113 -45.53 18.31 -22.95
CA ALA A 113 -46.10 18.12 -21.63
C ALA A 113 -46.58 19.47 -21.06
N PRO A 114 -47.65 19.51 -20.26
CA PRO A 114 -48.12 20.75 -19.62
C PRO A 114 -47.05 21.30 -18.65
N PRO A 115 -47.02 22.62 -18.41
CA PRO A 115 -45.99 23.25 -17.59
C PRO A 115 -46.07 22.78 -16.14
N THR A 116 -45.06 22.05 -15.69
CA THR A 116 -44.84 21.80 -14.27
C THR A 116 -44.41 23.10 -13.60
N THR A 117 -45.28 23.62 -12.73
CA THR A 117 -45.00 24.73 -11.82
C THR A 117 -43.61 24.60 -11.19
N SER A 118 -42.74 25.56 -11.48
CA SER A 118 -41.39 25.59 -10.91
C SER A 118 -41.46 25.87 -9.41
N ALA A 119 -41.06 24.91 -8.59
CA ALA A 119 -40.85 25.15 -7.16
C ALA A 119 -39.73 26.20 -6.97
N PRO A 120 -39.80 27.03 -5.91
CA PRO A 120 -38.74 28.00 -5.62
C PRO A 120 -37.41 27.30 -5.30
N PRO A 121 -36.25 27.94 -5.58
CA PRO A 121 -34.96 27.32 -5.38
C PRO A 121 -34.66 27.11 -3.88
N THR A 122 -34.71 25.84 -3.45
CA THR A 122 -34.29 25.45 -2.10
C THR A 122 -32.78 25.68 -1.93
N SER A 123 -32.40 26.21 -0.77
CA SER A 123 -30.99 26.36 -0.36
C SER A 123 -30.20 25.06 -0.57
N PRO A 124 -28.91 25.10 -0.99
CA PRO A 124 -28.13 23.88 -1.23
C PRO A 124 -28.03 23.03 0.03
N ALA A 125 -28.46 21.77 -0.07
CA ALA A 125 -28.11 20.77 0.93
C ALA A 125 -26.58 20.63 0.99
N PRO A 126 -25.98 20.36 2.17
CA PRO A 126 -24.54 20.09 2.25
C PRO A 126 -24.17 18.93 1.31
N PRO A 127 -22.97 18.96 0.70
CA PRO A 127 -22.57 17.98 -0.29
C PRO A 127 -22.61 16.58 0.31
N ARG A 128 -23.54 15.76 -0.20
CA ARG A 128 -23.65 14.34 0.17
C ARG A 128 -22.55 13.57 -0.55
N ALA A 129 -22.01 12.55 0.11
CA ALA A 129 -21.04 11.65 -0.49
C ALA A 129 -21.58 11.04 -1.80
N THR A 130 -20.72 10.92 -2.80
CA THR A 130 -21.08 10.19 -4.03
C THR A 130 -21.19 8.69 -3.74
N VAL A 131 -21.83 7.92 -4.63
CA VAL A 131 -21.86 6.46 -4.53
C VAL A 131 -20.44 5.86 -4.60
N SER A 132 -19.55 6.45 -5.40
CA SER A 132 -18.13 6.07 -5.48
C SER A 132 -17.43 6.26 -4.12
N GLN A 133 -17.61 7.43 -3.50
CA GLN A 133 -17.07 7.76 -2.17
C GLN A 133 -17.58 6.82 -1.07
N ALA A 134 -18.87 6.48 -1.09
CA ALA A 134 -19.46 5.54 -0.13
C ALA A 134 -18.91 4.11 -0.33
N ASN A 135 -18.69 3.69 -1.57
CA ASN A 135 -18.07 2.40 -1.88
C ASN A 135 -16.59 2.36 -1.46
N ALA A 136 -15.83 3.42 -1.75
CA ALA A 136 -14.43 3.55 -1.33
C ALA A 136 -14.29 3.49 0.21
N ALA A 137 -15.16 4.18 0.95
CA ALA A 137 -15.19 4.11 2.41
C ALA A 137 -15.50 2.69 2.92
N LYS A 138 -16.43 1.98 2.28
CA LYS A 138 -16.75 0.58 2.63
C LYS A 138 -15.61 -0.38 2.31
N ALA A 139 -14.90 -0.18 1.19
CA ALA A 139 -13.72 -0.95 0.84
C ALA A 139 -12.57 -0.69 1.84
N ALA A 140 -12.31 0.57 2.17
CA ALA A 140 -11.31 0.99 3.15
C ALA A 140 -11.54 0.34 4.53
N GLN A 141 -12.79 0.35 5.02
CA GLN A 141 -13.20 -0.37 6.23
C GLN A 141 -13.07 -1.89 6.12
N GLY A 142 -13.17 -2.44 4.90
CA GLY A 142 -12.90 -3.85 4.60
C GLY A 142 -11.43 -4.18 4.82
N TYR A 143 -10.52 -3.42 4.21
CA TYR A 143 -9.08 -3.61 4.34
C TYR A 143 -8.59 -3.55 5.79
N LEU A 144 -9.00 -2.53 6.56
CA LEU A 144 -8.54 -2.34 7.95
C LEU A 144 -8.97 -3.45 8.93
N LYS A 145 -9.97 -4.26 8.58
CA LYS A 145 -10.34 -5.45 9.37
C LYS A 145 -9.25 -6.51 9.31
N PHE A 146 -8.68 -6.75 8.13
CA PHE A 146 -7.73 -7.84 7.88
C PHE A 146 -6.27 -7.40 8.08
N SER A 147 -5.89 -6.25 7.54
CA SER A 147 -4.52 -5.71 7.59
C SER A 147 -4.49 -4.36 8.29
N ALA A 148 -3.38 -4.05 8.93
CA ALA A 148 -3.10 -2.68 9.36
C ALA A 148 -2.47 -1.91 8.18
N PHE A 149 -3.10 -0.83 7.74
CA PHE A 149 -2.56 0.05 6.71
C PHE A 149 -2.21 1.42 7.32
N SER A 150 -1.17 2.04 6.77
CA SER A 150 -0.95 3.48 6.89
C SER A 150 -2.01 4.25 6.10
N CYS A 151 -2.17 5.54 6.38
CA CYS A 151 -3.07 6.40 5.59
C CYS A 151 -2.74 6.34 4.09
N GLN A 152 -1.46 6.54 3.71
CA GLN A 152 -1.04 6.53 2.31
C GLN A 152 -1.17 5.13 1.69
N GLY A 153 -0.80 4.07 2.41
CA GLY A 153 -0.94 2.70 1.94
C GLY A 153 -2.41 2.32 1.65
N LEU A 154 -3.35 2.79 2.49
CA LEU A 154 -4.78 2.56 2.25
C LEU A 154 -5.31 3.34 1.05
N ILE A 155 -4.84 4.57 0.83
CA ILE A 155 -5.18 5.37 -0.35
C ILE A 155 -4.66 4.69 -1.62
N ASP A 156 -3.39 4.26 -1.61
CA ASP A 156 -2.75 3.58 -2.74
C ASP A 156 -3.47 2.26 -3.08
N GLN A 157 -3.90 1.50 -2.06
CA GLN A 157 -4.70 0.29 -2.24
C GLN A 157 -6.05 0.55 -2.93
N LEU A 158 -6.76 1.62 -2.54
CA LEU A 158 -8.02 2.01 -3.18
C LEU A 158 -7.81 2.54 -4.61
N ILE A 159 -6.70 3.24 -4.88
CA ILE A 159 -6.33 3.66 -6.24
C ILE A 159 -6.02 2.42 -7.11
N TYR A 160 -5.38 1.39 -6.56
CA TYR A 160 -5.18 0.11 -7.23
C TYR A 160 -6.50 -0.63 -7.53
N GLU A 161 -7.52 -0.48 -6.68
CA GLU A 161 -8.91 -0.91 -6.97
C GLU A 161 -9.66 -0.01 -7.97
N GLN A 162 -8.96 0.91 -8.65
CA GLN A 162 -9.51 1.82 -9.66
C GLN A 162 -10.49 2.87 -9.13
N TYR A 163 -10.51 3.15 -7.81
CA TYR A 163 -11.14 4.36 -7.30
C TYR A 163 -10.36 5.60 -7.77
N SER A 164 -11.06 6.71 -8.01
CA SER A 164 -10.39 7.98 -8.28
C SER A 164 -9.58 8.41 -7.05
N ALA A 165 -8.48 9.13 -7.22
CA ALA A 165 -7.66 9.59 -6.09
C ALA A 165 -8.47 10.41 -5.06
N ALA A 166 -9.49 11.14 -5.51
CA ALA A 166 -10.41 11.87 -4.63
C ALA A 166 -11.33 10.93 -3.83
N ASP A 167 -11.86 9.87 -4.46
CA ASP A 167 -12.71 8.89 -3.79
C ASP A 167 -11.90 7.99 -2.85
N ALA A 168 -10.67 7.62 -3.23
CA ALA A 168 -9.72 6.88 -2.40
C ALA A 168 -9.34 7.68 -1.14
N GLN A 169 -8.97 8.96 -1.29
CA GLN A 169 -8.72 9.85 -0.15
C GLN A 169 -9.96 10.00 0.73
N TYR A 170 -11.14 10.18 0.14
CA TYR A 170 -12.40 10.23 0.90
C TYR A 170 -12.63 8.94 1.68
N GLY A 171 -12.45 7.79 1.04
CA GLY A 171 -12.66 6.47 1.64
C GLY A 171 -11.72 6.20 2.80
N ALA A 172 -10.43 6.51 2.64
CA ALA A 172 -9.44 6.40 3.71
C ALA A 172 -9.73 7.37 4.87
N ASN A 173 -10.07 8.64 4.59
CA ASN A 173 -10.49 9.61 5.60
C ASN A 173 -11.71 9.12 6.40
N ALA A 174 -12.70 8.52 5.74
CA ALA A 174 -13.90 7.99 6.38
C ALA A 174 -13.64 6.80 7.33
N THR A 175 -12.43 6.25 7.39
CA THR A 175 -12.02 5.25 8.38
C THR A 175 -11.39 5.84 9.65
N GLY A 176 -11.03 7.13 9.64
CA GLY A 176 -10.25 7.77 10.69
C GLY A 176 -8.72 7.66 10.51
N VAL A 177 -8.18 6.67 9.78
CA VAL A 177 -6.72 6.44 9.69
C VAL A 177 -5.92 7.62 9.14
N CYS A 178 -6.56 8.49 8.35
CA CYS A 178 -5.94 9.69 7.77
C CYS A 178 -6.24 11.00 8.53
N THR A 179 -7.15 10.96 9.51
CA THR A 179 -7.70 12.17 10.15
C THR A 179 -7.61 12.17 11.67
N ASP A 180 -7.50 10.99 12.28
CA ASP A 180 -7.36 10.78 13.71
C ASP A 180 -5.99 10.13 14.00
N PRO A 181 -5.06 10.85 14.65
CA PRO A 181 -3.75 10.32 15.03
C PRO A 181 -3.85 9.04 15.87
N ALA A 182 -4.84 8.92 16.77
CA ALA A 182 -4.99 7.73 17.60
C ALA A 182 -5.34 6.48 16.77
N VAL A 183 -6.11 6.66 15.68
CA VAL A 183 -6.42 5.56 14.74
C VAL A 183 -5.21 5.21 13.87
N SER A 184 -4.44 6.20 13.40
CA SER A 184 -3.18 5.94 12.67
C SER A 184 -2.17 5.19 13.55
N GLN A 185 -1.96 5.67 14.78
CA GLN A 185 -1.07 5.07 15.77
C GLN A 185 -1.49 3.66 16.20
N ALA A 186 -2.79 3.43 16.42
CA ALA A 186 -3.32 2.09 16.71
C ALA A 186 -3.10 1.12 15.54
N ASN A 187 -3.24 1.58 14.30
CA ASN A 187 -2.89 0.78 13.12
C ASN A 187 -1.38 0.52 13.03
N ALA A 188 -0.52 1.53 13.27
CA ALA A 188 0.93 1.34 13.27
C ALA A 188 1.39 0.33 14.34
N ALA A 189 0.82 0.37 15.55
CA ALA A 189 1.07 -0.62 16.59
C ALA A 189 0.56 -2.02 16.19
N LYS A 190 -0.60 -2.12 15.54
CA LYS A 190 -1.12 -3.39 15.00
C LYS A 190 -0.21 -3.96 13.90
N ALA A 191 0.31 -3.12 13.00
CA ALA A 191 1.27 -3.51 11.97
C ALA A 191 2.60 -3.99 12.60
N ALA A 192 3.16 -3.22 13.54
CA ALA A 192 4.37 -3.57 14.28
C ALA A 192 4.26 -4.97 14.94
N GLN A 193 3.14 -5.22 15.64
CA GLN A 193 2.85 -6.52 16.25
C GLN A 193 2.60 -7.64 15.22
N GLN A 194 2.15 -7.33 14.00
CA GLN A 194 2.01 -8.32 12.94
C GLN A 194 3.39 -8.72 12.38
N TYR A 195 4.28 -7.77 12.12
CA TYR A 195 5.65 -8.04 11.69
C TYR A 195 6.43 -8.91 12.69
N LEU A 196 6.37 -8.56 13.99
CA LEU A 196 7.05 -9.31 15.05
C LEU A 196 6.51 -10.74 15.28
N LYS A 197 5.32 -11.09 14.77
CA LYS A 197 4.82 -12.48 14.80
C LYS A 197 5.44 -13.35 13.71
N SER A 198 5.96 -12.75 12.64
CA SER A 198 6.51 -13.46 11.48
C SER A 198 8.03 -13.37 11.36
N SER A 199 8.67 -12.36 11.95
CA SER A 199 10.12 -12.12 11.83
C SER A 199 10.63 -11.32 13.02
N ALA A 200 11.91 -11.52 13.36
CA ALA A 200 12.59 -10.67 14.33
C ALA A 200 13.04 -9.36 13.66
N PHE A 201 12.93 -8.26 14.39
CA PHE A 201 13.43 -6.93 14.01
C PHE A 201 14.11 -6.31 15.23
N SER A 202 15.13 -5.47 15.02
CA SER A 202 15.52 -4.47 16.03
C SER A 202 14.53 -3.30 16.05
N CYS A 203 14.59 -2.47 17.11
CA CYS A 203 13.76 -1.27 17.23
C CYS A 203 13.83 -0.37 15.98
N GLN A 204 15.04 -0.09 15.47
CA GLN A 204 15.23 0.76 14.30
C GLN A 204 14.69 0.11 13.02
N GLU A 205 14.98 -1.17 12.78
CA GLU A 205 14.50 -1.87 11.57
C GLU A 205 12.96 -1.95 11.54
N LEU A 206 12.30 -2.09 12.69
CA LEU A 206 10.84 -2.10 12.77
C LEU A 206 10.24 -0.71 12.45
N ILE A 207 10.89 0.37 12.92
CA ILE A 207 10.52 1.74 12.57
C ILE A 207 10.70 1.97 11.06
N ASP A 208 11.84 1.58 10.52
CA ASP A 208 12.15 1.73 9.09
C ASP A 208 11.20 0.92 8.20
N GLN A 209 10.80 -0.28 8.64
CA GLN A 209 9.79 -1.12 7.96
C GLN A 209 8.42 -0.44 7.91
N LEU A 210 7.97 0.19 9.00
CA LEU A 210 6.70 0.93 9.04
C LEU A 210 6.79 2.21 8.18
N ILE A 211 7.93 2.90 8.16
CA ILE A 211 8.16 4.04 7.25
C ILE A 211 8.15 3.59 5.79
N TYR A 212 8.69 2.41 5.47
CA TYR A 212 8.61 1.80 4.15
C TYR A 212 7.16 1.47 3.74
N GLU A 213 6.33 1.03 4.68
CA GLU A 213 4.87 0.91 4.53
C GLU A 213 4.12 2.26 4.53
N GLN A 214 4.84 3.38 4.45
CA GLN A 214 4.30 4.74 4.35
C GLN A 214 3.54 5.22 5.59
N TYR A 215 3.81 4.65 6.77
CA TYR A 215 3.46 5.30 8.03
C TYR A 215 4.26 6.60 8.20
N SER A 216 3.71 7.57 8.92
CA SER A 216 4.49 8.73 9.33
C SER A 216 5.60 8.30 10.30
N ALA A 217 6.72 9.02 10.34
CA ALA A 217 7.81 8.69 11.27
C ALA A 217 7.34 8.68 12.75
N ALA A 218 6.37 9.54 13.10
CA ALA A 218 5.76 9.56 14.43
C ALA A 218 4.90 8.32 14.71
N ASP A 219 4.09 7.87 13.74
CA ASP A 219 3.27 6.66 13.86
C ASP A 219 4.14 5.41 13.88
N ALA A 220 5.20 5.36 13.07
CA ALA A 220 6.18 4.27 13.04
C ALA A 220 6.91 4.13 14.39
N GLN A 221 7.43 5.24 14.93
CA GLN A 221 8.03 5.27 16.26
C GLN A 221 7.04 4.82 17.35
N TYR A 222 5.82 5.36 17.33
CA TYR A 222 4.77 4.96 18.27
C TYR A 222 4.45 3.46 18.16
N GLY A 223 4.33 2.95 16.94
CA GLY A 223 4.01 1.56 16.66
C GLY A 223 5.09 0.60 17.19
N ALA A 224 6.37 0.91 16.95
CA ALA A 224 7.49 0.12 17.46
C ALA A 224 7.58 0.19 19.00
N THR A 225 7.48 1.37 19.61
CA THR A 225 7.44 1.54 21.08
C THR A 225 6.25 0.80 21.71
N SER A 226 5.10 0.73 21.03
CA SER A 226 3.93 -0.03 21.49
C SER A 226 4.11 -1.55 21.52
N THR A 227 5.28 -2.06 21.11
CA THR A 227 5.65 -3.49 21.23
C THR A 227 6.56 -3.79 22.41
N GLY A 228 7.13 -2.76 23.07
CA GLY A 228 8.17 -2.91 24.10
C GLY A 228 9.56 -3.25 23.55
N LEU A 229 9.75 -3.22 22.23
CA LEU A 229 11.04 -3.32 21.54
C LEU A 229 11.82 -1.99 21.59
N CYS A 230 11.07 -0.89 21.66
CA CYS A 230 11.48 0.46 22.05
C CYS A 230 10.57 0.90 23.22
#